data_AF-A0A284QY41-F1
#
_entry.id   AF-A0A284QY41-F1
#
_cell.length_a   1.000
_cell.length_b   1.000
_cell.length_c   1.000
_cell.angle_alpha   90.00
_cell.angle_beta   90.00
_cell.angle_gamma   90.00
#
_symmetry.space_group_name_H-M   'P 1'
#
loop_
_entity.id
_entity.type
_entity.pdbx_description
1 polymer ?
#
loop_
_entity_poly.entity_id
_entity_poly.type
_entity_poly.pdbx_seq_one_letter_code
_entity_poly.pdbx_strand_id
1 'polypeptide(L)'
;MPPVYVELPKMQQVLSHSEEWNAQWERLGNSGVLTPQFCLVDLVGSRDPSRYDMLAREYATLLTFTLNIQRKIDALAEYNLESKWLESTPSIRKSHVLVALSEACSAARNIHDARRFAGDILIDNLGNDGRVLIDLLKAIMPRTPQKALQLRHTFPTLPGIHSGPMEKWGLSYAQILRTELIYLVVLYTSLSFLGKERPKIPVTHPRGGGDASNDPQRLQFQKENRRQLYGPSLAKEVTREDKAAAKERQRQRCAYCTHCSRPEQDDEKFPHCGKCWNTLQRDVPYCSRECQTANYKPLHKAICGKALDLDTAVSFAMNGVIIHRAYLANVCDEEQMYDYLRISLENVPFAIGEEKGGNESEAQDPYKFDRDEAR
;
A
#
# COMPACT_ATOMS: atom_id res chain seq x y z
N MET A 1 34.44 6.00 -0.10
CA MET A 1 33.72 7.28 -0.30
C MET A 1 32.71 7.43 0.82
N PRO A 2 32.52 8.63 1.40
CA PRO A 2 31.45 8.86 2.35
C PRO A 2 30.09 8.58 1.69
N PRO A 3 29.08 8.09 2.44
CA PRO A 3 27.75 7.87 1.89
C PRO A 3 27.16 9.20 1.43
N VAL A 4 26.73 9.26 0.16
CA VAL A 4 26.01 10.41 -0.37
C VAL A 4 24.60 10.39 0.21
N TYR A 5 24.28 11.37 1.04
CA TYR A 5 22.93 11.55 1.56
C TYR A 5 22.07 12.29 0.53
N VAL A 6 20.92 11.70 0.19
CA VAL A 6 19.96 12.28 -0.74
C VAL A 6 18.70 12.58 0.04
N GLU A 7 18.40 13.87 0.23
CA GLU A 7 17.14 14.28 0.86
C GLU A 7 16.00 14.07 -0.14
N LEU A 8 15.02 13.25 0.25
CA LEU A 8 13.82 13.07 -0.54
C LEU A 8 12.83 14.22 -0.33
N PRO A 9 11.96 14.49 -1.33
CA PRO A 9 10.81 15.37 -1.14
C PRO A 9 10.00 14.98 0.10
N LYS A 10 9.51 15.98 0.83
CA LYS A 10 8.83 15.76 2.11
C LYS A 10 7.41 15.24 1.87
N MET A 11 7.13 14.03 2.35
CA MET A 11 5.81 13.40 2.26
C MET A 11 4.68 14.26 2.89
N GLN A 12 5.00 15.10 3.86
CA GLN A 12 4.05 15.99 4.57
C GLN A 12 3.49 17.07 3.63
N GLN A 13 4.24 17.42 2.59
CA GLN A 13 3.86 18.45 1.61
C GLN A 13 3.03 17.88 0.47
N VAL A 14 2.89 16.54 0.39
CA VAL A 14 2.33 15.86 -0.78
C VAL A 14 0.90 16.32 -1.12
N LEU A 15 0.05 16.55 -0.11
CA LEU A 15 -1.34 16.99 -0.34
C LEU A 15 -1.49 18.52 -0.38
N SER A 16 -0.78 19.24 0.49
CA SER A 16 -0.92 20.70 0.62
C SER A 16 -0.15 21.51 -0.43
N HIS A 17 0.94 20.93 -0.98
CA HIS A 17 1.85 21.56 -1.93
C HIS A 17 2.23 20.58 -3.04
N SER A 18 1.22 19.91 -3.61
CA SER A 18 1.38 18.79 -4.54
C SER A 18 2.23 19.15 -5.77
N GLU A 19 2.04 20.33 -6.36
CA GLU A 19 2.81 20.80 -7.51
C GLU A 19 4.30 20.95 -7.19
N GLU A 20 4.63 21.62 -6.08
CA GLU A 20 6.01 21.83 -5.65
C GLU A 20 6.67 20.49 -5.28
N TRP A 21 5.98 19.67 -4.49
CA TRP A 21 6.43 18.33 -4.12
C TRP A 21 6.71 17.47 -5.35
N ASN A 22 5.83 17.51 -6.35
CA ASN A 22 6.04 16.79 -7.60
C ASN A 22 7.26 17.33 -8.34
N ALA A 23 7.39 18.65 -8.48
CA ALA A 23 8.53 19.28 -9.15
C ALA A 23 9.88 18.91 -8.50
N GLN A 24 9.92 18.75 -7.17
CA GLN A 24 11.10 18.25 -6.46
C GLN A 24 11.44 16.80 -6.87
N TRP A 25 10.44 15.93 -6.99
CA TRP A 25 10.63 14.55 -7.49
C TRP A 25 11.13 14.51 -8.93
N GLU A 26 10.57 15.34 -9.82
CA GLU A 26 11.00 15.44 -11.22
C GLU A 26 12.47 15.89 -11.31
N ARG A 27 12.86 16.93 -10.55
CA ARG A 27 14.26 17.37 -10.47
C ARG A 27 15.18 16.25 -9.97
N LEU A 28 14.74 15.53 -8.95
CA LEU A 28 15.53 14.45 -8.37
C LEU A 28 15.69 13.27 -9.34
N GLY A 29 14.63 12.87 -10.04
CA GLY A 29 14.69 11.86 -11.10
C GLY A 29 15.63 12.25 -12.24
N ASN A 30 15.58 13.52 -12.66
CA ASN A 30 16.41 14.05 -13.75
C ASN A 30 17.88 14.29 -13.35
N SER A 31 18.19 14.35 -12.06
CA SER A 31 19.56 14.57 -11.57
C SER A 31 20.52 13.39 -11.78
N GLY A 32 19.99 12.20 -12.08
CA GLY A 32 20.77 10.96 -12.17
C GLY A 32 21.25 10.41 -10.82
N VAL A 33 20.95 11.10 -9.71
CA VAL A 33 21.34 10.69 -8.35
C VAL A 33 20.63 9.42 -7.90
N LEU A 34 19.37 9.24 -8.30
CA LEU A 34 18.55 8.06 -7.98
C LEU A 34 18.91 6.86 -8.87
N THR A 35 20.18 6.45 -8.84
CA THR A 35 20.58 5.21 -9.51
C THR A 35 19.87 4.03 -8.85
N PRO A 36 19.44 3.01 -9.62
CA PRO A 36 18.79 1.84 -9.04
C PRO A 36 19.66 1.14 -7.98
N GLN A 37 20.99 1.14 -8.16
CA GLN A 37 21.94 0.62 -7.17
C GLN A 37 21.85 1.37 -5.84
N PHE A 38 21.88 2.71 -5.89
CA PHE A 38 21.76 3.54 -4.69
C PHE A 38 20.45 3.27 -3.96
N CYS A 39 19.34 3.26 -4.70
CA CYS A 39 18.02 3.03 -4.13
C CYS A 39 17.86 1.63 -3.52
N LEU A 40 18.47 0.61 -4.12
CA LEU A 40 18.48 -0.76 -3.56
C LEU A 40 19.34 -0.87 -2.31
N VAL A 41 20.52 -0.24 -2.27
CA VAL A 41 21.38 -0.24 -1.08
C VAL A 41 20.67 0.43 0.10
N ASP A 42 19.98 1.55 -0.13
CA ASP A 42 19.20 2.22 0.92
C ASP A 42 18.03 1.35 1.42
N LEU A 43 17.32 0.71 0.49
CA LEU A 43 16.20 -0.18 0.81
C LEU A 43 16.65 -1.44 1.58
N VAL A 44 17.76 -2.06 1.18
CA VAL A 44 18.31 -3.29 1.78
C VAL A 44 19.02 -2.98 3.09
N GLY A 45 19.86 -1.95 3.12
CA GLY A 45 20.68 -1.59 4.28
C GLY A 45 19.88 -1.14 5.50
N SER A 46 18.63 -0.73 5.30
CA SER A 46 17.71 -0.38 6.39
C SER A 46 16.97 -1.57 7.03
N ARG A 47 17.14 -2.78 6.48
CA ARG A 47 16.41 -3.98 6.91
C ARG A 47 17.32 -4.97 7.65
N ASP A 48 16.77 -5.56 8.70
CA ASP A 48 17.41 -6.61 9.48
C ASP A 48 17.29 -7.95 8.73
N PRO A 49 18.42 -8.58 8.31
CA PRO A 49 18.41 -9.87 7.63
C PRO A 49 17.80 -11.00 8.46
N SER A 50 17.74 -10.89 9.78
CA SER A 50 17.11 -11.92 10.63
C SER A 50 15.59 -12.02 10.46
N ARG A 51 14.98 -11.04 9.77
CA ARG A 51 13.53 -10.87 9.63
C ARG A 51 12.97 -11.33 8.28
N TYR A 52 13.58 -12.31 7.63
CA TYR A 52 13.16 -12.80 6.29
C TYR A 52 11.69 -13.22 6.21
N ASP A 53 11.14 -13.82 7.26
CA ASP A 53 9.75 -14.27 7.29
C ASP A 53 8.75 -13.08 7.23
N MET A 54 9.13 -11.95 7.83
CA MET A 54 8.38 -10.70 7.76
C MET A 54 8.46 -10.08 6.37
N LEU A 55 9.62 -10.14 5.71
CA LEU A 55 9.77 -9.71 4.32
C LEU A 55 8.86 -10.51 3.39
N ALA A 56 8.83 -11.83 3.53
CA ALA A 56 7.97 -12.70 2.73
C ALA A 56 6.48 -12.38 2.95
N ARG A 57 6.09 -12.08 4.19
CA ARG A 57 4.72 -11.69 4.50
C ARG A 57 4.36 -10.31 3.96
N GLU A 58 5.21 -9.32 4.15
CA GLU A 58 5.03 -7.99 3.56
C GLU A 58 4.86 -8.14 2.05
N TYR A 59 5.73 -8.92 1.41
CA TYR A 59 5.63 -9.22 -0.01
C TYR A 59 4.28 -9.86 -0.39
N ALA A 60 3.82 -10.89 0.34
CA ALA A 60 2.50 -11.49 0.10
C ALA A 60 1.36 -10.48 0.25
N THR A 61 1.46 -9.58 1.23
CA THR A 61 0.46 -8.53 1.50
C THR A 61 0.42 -7.52 0.37
N LEU A 62 1.58 -6.98 -0.03
CA LEU A 62 1.71 -6.03 -1.14
C LEU A 62 1.20 -6.68 -2.45
N LEU A 63 1.52 -7.95 -2.68
CA LEU A 63 1.03 -8.70 -3.84
C LEU A 63 -0.48 -8.90 -3.82
N THR A 64 -1.05 -9.27 -2.68
CA THR A 64 -2.51 -9.40 -2.51
C THR A 64 -3.19 -8.06 -2.77
N PHE A 65 -2.65 -6.98 -2.22
CA PHE A 65 -3.19 -5.64 -2.40
C PHE A 65 -3.09 -5.18 -3.86
N THR A 66 -1.95 -5.40 -4.52
CA THR A 66 -1.75 -5.13 -5.95
C THR A 66 -2.82 -5.82 -6.80
N LEU A 67 -3.12 -7.09 -6.51
CA LEU A 67 -4.17 -7.84 -7.22
C LEU A 67 -5.58 -7.31 -6.92
N ASN A 68 -5.82 -6.83 -5.70
CA ASN A 68 -7.08 -6.18 -5.36
C ASN A 68 -7.24 -4.84 -6.10
N ILE A 69 -6.18 -4.04 -6.24
CA ILE A 69 -6.20 -2.82 -7.04
C ILE A 69 -6.49 -3.14 -8.50
N GLN A 70 -5.83 -4.16 -9.06
CA GLN A 70 -6.09 -4.63 -10.41
C GLN A 70 -7.57 -4.94 -10.67
N ARG A 71 -8.23 -5.60 -9.71
CA ARG A 71 -9.68 -5.89 -9.81
C ARG A 71 -10.55 -4.63 -9.75
N LYS A 72 -10.17 -3.65 -8.94
CA LYS A 72 -10.86 -2.35 -8.91
C LYS A 72 -10.70 -1.62 -10.24
N ILE A 73 -9.53 -1.72 -10.87
CA ILE A 73 -9.29 -1.15 -12.20
C ILE A 73 -10.15 -1.86 -13.27
N ASP A 74 -10.27 -3.18 -13.21
CA ASP A 74 -11.14 -3.96 -14.11
C ASP A 74 -12.61 -3.50 -14.05
N ALA A 75 -13.11 -3.20 -12.85
CA ALA A 75 -14.45 -2.66 -12.64
C ALA A 75 -14.65 -1.25 -13.25
N LEU A 76 -13.58 -0.54 -13.64
CA LEU A 76 -13.69 0.76 -14.30
C LEU A 76 -13.89 0.66 -15.82
N ALA A 77 -13.78 -0.54 -16.40
CA ALA A 77 -13.95 -0.76 -17.83
C ALA A 77 -15.32 -0.28 -18.36
N GLU A 78 -16.34 -0.27 -17.51
CA GLU A 78 -17.72 0.11 -17.85
C GLU A 78 -17.93 1.61 -18.08
N TYR A 79 -16.99 2.46 -17.64
CA TYR A 79 -17.21 3.91 -17.63
C TYR A 79 -16.83 4.62 -18.94
N ASN A 80 -16.48 3.86 -19.99
CA ASN A 80 -15.91 4.37 -21.23
C ASN A 80 -14.70 5.29 -20.96
N LEU A 81 -13.87 4.91 -19.97
CA LEU A 81 -12.75 5.70 -19.50
C LEU A 81 -11.78 6.04 -20.64
N GLU A 82 -11.47 5.07 -21.51
CA GLU A 82 -10.50 5.24 -22.59
C GLU A 82 -10.87 6.40 -23.54
N SER A 83 -12.09 6.41 -24.09
CA SER A 83 -12.54 7.46 -25.00
C SER A 83 -12.56 8.83 -24.31
N LYS A 84 -13.19 8.92 -23.13
CA LYS A 84 -13.29 10.19 -22.39
C LYS A 84 -11.92 10.74 -22.01
N TRP A 85 -11.00 9.88 -21.61
CA TRP A 85 -9.63 10.27 -21.25
C TRP A 85 -8.84 10.81 -22.45
N LEU A 86 -8.93 10.15 -23.60
CA LEU A 86 -8.24 10.58 -24.82
C LEU A 86 -8.85 11.86 -25.42
N GLU A 87 -10.15 12.07 -25.25
CA GLU A 87 -10.86 13.31 -25.65
C GLU A 87 -10.55 14.51 -24.75
N SER A 88 -10.13 14.27 -23.50
CA SER A 88 -9.79 15.35 -22.57
C SER A 88 -8.54 16.12 -23.00
N THR A 89 -8.34 17.32 -22.45
CA THR A 89 -7.14 18.13 -22.75
C THR A 89 -5.94 17.66 -21.91
N PRO A 90 -4.70 17.90 -22.35
CA PRO A 90 -3.51 17.59 -21.54
C PRO A 90 -3.53 18.23 -20.15
N SER A 91 -4.08 19.45 -20.03
CA SER A 91 -4.19 20.15 -18.74
C SER A 91 -5.11 19.41 -17.77
N ILE A 92 -6.28 18.95 -18.23
CA ILE A 92 -7.20 18.15 -17.42
C ILE A 92 -6.53 16.85 -16.98
N ARG A 93 -5.89 16.13 -17.91
CA ARG A 93 -5.18 14.88 -17.59
C ARG A 93 -4.10 15.08 -16.54
N LYS A 94 -3.22 16.07 -16.73
CA LYS A 94 -2.13 16.37 -15.78
C LYS A 94 -2.65 16.70 -14.39
N SER A 95 -3.76 17.44 -14.29
CA SER A 95 -4.41 17.74 -13.01
C SER A 95 -4.84 16.46 -12.27
N HIS A 96 -5.55 15.54 -12.95
CA HIS A 96 -5.96 14.29 -12.33
C HIS A 96 -4.79 13.36 -11.99
N VAL A 97 -3.74 13.33 -12.82
CA VAL A 97 -2.51 12.58 -12.53
C VAL A 97 -1.79 13.14 -11.31
N LEU A 98 -1.68 14.46 -11.18
CA LEU A 98 -1.07 15.10 -10.00
C LEU A 98 -1.81 14.73 -8.72
N VAL A 99 -3.14 14.82 -8.75
CA VAL A 99 -3.98 14.40 -7.62
C VAL A 99 -3.72 12.94 -7.28
N ALA A 100 -3.73 12.05 -8.28
CA ALA A 100 -3.50 10.62 -8.07
C ALA A 100 -2.13 10.30 -7.47
N LEU A 101 -1.06 10.91 -8.00
CA LEU A 101 0.30 10.76 -7.47
C LEU A 101 0.39 11.24 -6.03
N SER A 102 -0.22 12.39 -5.74
CA SER A 102 -0.17 12.98 -4.41
C SER A 102 -0.88 12.10 -3.39
N GLU A 103 -2.06 11.60 -3.73
CA GLU A 103 -2.86 10.71 -2.88
C GLU A 103 -2.21 9.33 -2.71
N ALA A 104 -1.69 8.74 -3.79
CA ALA A 104 -1.00 7.46 -3.71
C ALA A 104 0.25 7.56 -2.82
N CYS A 105 1.03 8.63 -2.97
CA CYS A 105 2.22 8.86 -2.15
C CYS A 105 1.90 9.39 -0.75
N SER A 106 0.69 9.86 -0.47
CA SER A 106 0.27 10.22 0.90
C SER A 106 -0.12 8.98 1.72
N ALA A 107 -0.61 7.93 1.04
CA ALA A 107 -1.12 6.70 1.64
C ALA A 107 -0.15 6.01 2.61
N ALA A 108 1.10 5.82 2.16
CA ALA A 108 2.10 5.10 2.91
C ALA A 108 3.53 5.52 2.52
N ARG A 109 4.43 5.52 3.52
CA ARG A 109 5.81 5.99 3.33
C ARG A 109 6.58 5.16 2.31
N ASN A 110 6.42 3.84 2.36
CA ASN A 110 7.03 2.93 1.38
C ASN A 110 6.54 3.21 -0.05
N ILE A 111 5.28 3.63 -0.24
CA ILE A 111 4.74 4.02 -1.55
C ILE A 111 5.28 5.37 -2.01
N HIS A 112 5.42 6.34 -1.08
CA HIS A 112 6.15 7.58 -1.35
C HIS A 112 7.59 7.30 -1.82
N ASP A 113 8.31 6.45 -1.10
CA ASP A 113 9.72 6.13 -1.39
C ASP A 113 9.85 5.27 -2.67
N ALA A 114 8.81 4.50 -3.02
CA ALA A 114 8.76 3.70 -4.24
C ALA A 114 8.88 4.56 -5.52
N ARG A 115 8.57 5.86 -5.43
CA ARG A 115 8.67 6.80 -6.54
C ARG A 115 10.09 6.89 -7.11
N ARG A 116 11.12 6.57 -6.32
CA ARG A 116 12.51 6.43 -6.80
C ARG A 116 12.69 5.39 -7.90
N PHE A 117 11.79 4.42 -7.98
CA PHE A 117 11.82 3.33 -8.94
C PHE A 117 10.83 3.52 -10.09
N ALA A 118 9.98 4.55 -10.04
CA ALA A 118 8.83 4.72 -10.90
C ALA A 118 8.96 5.97 -11.78
N GLY A 119 10.08 6.08 -12.51
CA GLY A 119 10.31 7.17 -13.47
C GLY A 119 9.42 7.12 -14.72
N ASP A 120 8.55 6.13 -14.84
CA ASP A 120 7.57 5.96 -15.92
C ASP A 120 6.27 6.71 -15.66
N ILE A 121 5.88 6.90 -14.40
CA ILE A 121 4.63 7.57 -13.99
C ILE A 121 4.78 9.08 -13.77
N LEU A 122 5.68 9.73 -14.52
CA LEU A 122 5.82 11.19 -14.48
C LEU A 122 4.54 11.86 -15.01
N ILE A 123 4.24 13.06 -14.52
CA ILE A 123 3.03 13.79 -14.90
C ILE A 123 2.96 14.00 -16.41
N ASP A 124 4.10 14.34 -17.03
CA ASP A 124 4.18 14.57 -18.46
C ASP A 124 3.96 13.28 -19.26
N ASN A 125 4.48 12.15 -18.80
CA ASN A 125 4.29 10.85 -19.47
C ASN A 125 2.81 10.44 -19.49
N LEU A 126 2.10 10.60 -18.37
CA LEU A 126 0.71 10.18 -18.25
C LEU A 126 -0.28 11.22 -18.83
N GLY A 127 0.06 12.51 -18.74
CA GLY A 127 -0.85 13.61 -19.04
C GLY A 127 -0.77 14.17 -20.46
N ASN A 128 0.36 14.05 -21.16
CA ASN A 128 0.53 14.71 -22.47
C ASN A 128 -0.38 14.12 -23.55
N ASP A 129 -0.16 12.87 -23.95
CA ASP A 129 -0.95 12.21 -24.99
C ASP A 129 -2.12 11.36 -24.43
N GLY A 130 -2.09 11.08 -23.13
CA GLY A 130 -3.03 10.20 -22.44
C GLY A 130 -2.88 8.71 -22.77
N ARG A 131 -2.11 8.33 -23.80
CA ARG A 131 -1.96 6.94 -24.26
C ARG A 131 -1.24 6.07 -23.24
N VAL A 132 -0.23 6.62 -22.57
CA VAL A 132 0.53 5.88 -21.55
C VAL A 132 -0.38 5.39 -20.42
N LEU A 133 -1.34 6.20 -19.96
CA LEU A 133 -2.30 5.75 -18.95
C LEU A 133 -3.16 4.59 -19.47
N ILE A 134 -3.62 4.66 -20.72
CA ILE A 134 -4.45 3.62 -21.35
C ILE A 134 -3.65 2.33 -21.56
N ASP A 135 -2.39 2.43 -21.98
CA ASP A 135 -1.51 1.29 -22.14
C ASP A 135 -1.23 0.63 -20.79
N LEU A 136 -1.02 1.43 -19.73
CA LEU A 136 -0.93 0.93 -18.36
C LEU A 136 -2.23 0.26 -17.90
N LEU A 137 -3.39 0.85 -18.17
CA LEU A 137 -4.68 0.26 -17.84
C LEU A 137 -4.84 -1.12 -18.49
N LYS A 138 -4.55 -1.23 -19.80
CA LYS A 138 -4.61 -2.48 -20.57
C LYS A 138 -3.58 -3.50 -20.11
N ALA A 139 -2.39 -3.04 -19.73
CA ALA A 139 -1.33 -3.83 -19.13
C ALA A 139 -1.76 -4.41 -17.77
N ILE A 140 -2.42 -3.60 -16.94
CA ILE A 140 -2.92 -4.01 -15.63
C ILE A 140 -4.12 -4.95 -15.76
N MET A 141 -4.89 -4.92 -16.83
CA MET A 141 -6.04 -5.81 -17.07
C MET A 141 -5.71 -6.92 -18.07
N PRO A 142 -4.81 -7.88 -17.74
CA PRO A 142 -4.49 -8.96 -18.65
C PRO A 142 -5.72 -9.85 -18.83
N ARG A 143 -5.93 -10.28 -20.08
CA ARG A 143 -6.99 -11.21 -20.44
C ARG A 143 -6.93 -12.55 -19.69
N THR A 144 -5.79 -12.88 -19.05
CA THR A 144 -5.63 -14.09 -18.23
C THR A 144 -4.84 -13.83 -16.94
N PRO A 145 -5.19 -14.49 -15.81
CA PRO A 145 -4.49 -14.31 -14.52
C PRO A 145 -2.99 -14.61 -14.58
N GLN A 146 -2.56 -15.60 -15.36
CA GLN A 146 -1.15 -15.94 -15.53
C GLN A 146 -0.33 -14.82 -16.19
N LYS A 147 -0.95 -14.01 -17.07
CA LYS A 147 -0.28 -12.86 -17.69
C LYS A 147 -0.15 -11.68 -16.73
N ALA A 148 -1.01 -11.56 -15.72
CA ALA A 148 -0.88 -10.55 -14.65
C ALA A 148 0.45 -10.67 -13.92
N LEU A 149 0.91 -11.91 -13.70
CA LEU A 149 2.18 -12.19 -13.04
C LEU A 149 3.41 -11.88 -13.90
N GLN A 150 3.27 -11.98 -15.22
CA GLN A 150 4.34 -11.71 -16.19
C GLN A 150 4.46 -10.22 -16.49
N LEU A 151 3.39 -9.45 -16.29
CA LEU A 151 3.35 -8.00 -16.37
C LEU A 151 3.98 -7.30 -15.15
N ARG A 152 4.97 -7.97 -14.56
CA ARG A 152 6.08 -7.32 -13.89
C ARG A 152 6.77 -6.46 -14.92
N HIS A 153 6.36 -5.20 -15.03
CA HIS A 153 7.13 -4.16 -15.72
C HIS A 153 8.59 -4.39 -15.34
N THR A 154 9.38 -4.79 -16.33
CA THR A 154 10.71 -5.33 -16.09
C THR A 154 11.50 -4.22 -15.42
N PHE A 155 11.82 -4.45 -14.14
CA PHE A 155 12.78 -3.60 -13.47
C PHE A 155 14.05 -3.65 -14.32
N PRO A 156 14.68 -2.50 -14.62
CA PRO A 156 15.88 -2.50 -15.46
C PRO A 156 16.86 -3.54 -14.91
N THR A 157 17.32 -4.48 -15.74
CA THR A 157 18.34 -5.43 -15.32
C THR A 157 19.55 -4.60 -14.90
N LEU A 158 19.94 -4.69 -13.63
CA LEU A 158 21.03 -3.89 -13.09
C LEU A 158 22.35 -4.65 -13.27
N PRO A 159 23.19 -4.27 -14.24
CA PRO A 159 24.48 -4.92 -14.40
C PRO A 159 25.34 -4.70 -13.16
N GLY A 160 25.96 -5.77 -12.66
CA GLY A 160 26.92 -5.70 -11.55
C GLY A 160 26.35 -5.89 -10.14
N ILE A 161 25.05 -6.14 -9.97
CA ILE A 161 24.52 -6.53 -8.65
C ILE A 161 24.79 -8.01 -8.42
N HIS A 162 25.72 -8.30 -7.52
CA HIS A 162 25.94 -9.66 -7.03
C HIS A 162 24.66 -10.19 -6.38
N SER A 163 24.22 -11.37 -6.82
CA SER A 163 22.89 -11.92 -6.54
C SER A 163 22.82 -12.67 -5.21
N GLY A 164 23.26 -12.02 -4.13
CA GLY A 164 23.03 -12.52 -2.79
C GLY A 164 21.51 -12.63 -2.51
N PRO A 165 21.10 -13.51 -1.57
CA PRO A 165 19.69 -13.68 -1.22
C PRO A 165 19.00 -12.38 -0.80
N MET A 166 19.71 -11.49 -0.11
CA MET A 166 19.17 -10.23 0.39
C MET A 166 18.93 -9.22 -0.73
N GLU A 167 19.84 -9.14 -1.71
CA GLU A 167 19.70 -8.30 -2.89
C GLU A 167 18.52 -8.76 -3.76
N LYS A 168 18.34 -10.08 -3.91
CA LYS A 168 17.16 -10.65 -4.59
C LYS A 168 15.86 -10.25 -3.90
N TRP A 169 15.84 -10.25 -2.57
CA TRP A 169 14.70 -9.78 -1.78
C TRP A 169 14.48 -8.28 -1.94
N GLY A 170 15.52 -7.46 -1.81
CA GLY A 170 15.45 -6.02 -1.99
C GLY A 170 14.92 -5.65 -3.37
N LEU A 171 15.39 -6.32 -4.43
CA LEU A 171 14.90 -6.11 -5.79
C LEU A 171 13.44 -6.54 -5.94
N SER A 172 13.06 -7.71 -5.42
CA SER A 172 11.67 -8.19 -5.47
C SER A 172 10.73 -7.24 -4.72
N TYR A 173 11.19 -6.69 -3.60
CA TYR A 173 10.46 -5.74 -2.79
C TYR A 173 10.33 -4.37 -3.47
N ALA A 174 11.41 -3.83 -4.03
CA ALA A 174 11.39 -2.60 -4.83
C ALA A 174 10.46 -2.74 -6.03
N GLN A 175 10.48 -3.89 -6.69
CA GLN A 175 9.61 -4.18 -7.82
C GLN A 175 8.13 -4.20 -7.42
N ILE A 176 7.76 -4.88 -6.32
CA ILE A 176 6.35 -4.91 -5.90
C ILE A 176 5.87 -3.53 -5.46
N LEU A 177 6.67 -2.76 -4.72
CA LEU A 177 6.32 -1.39 -4.33
C LEU A 177 6.13 -0.47 -5.53
N ARG A 178 7.03 -0.58 -6.53
CA ARG A 178 6.92 0.15 -7.79
C ARG A 178 5.63 -0.22 -8.52
N THR A 179 5.32 -1.51 -8.64
CA THR A 179 4.10 -1.99 -9.27
C THR A 179 2.86 -1.49 -8.52
N GLU A 180 2.84 -1.57 -7.19
CA GLU A 180 1.75 -1.08 -6.37
C GLU A 180 1.52 0.42 -6.55
N LEU A 181 2.60 1.23 -6.56
CA LEU A 181 2.51 2.66 -6.83
C LEU A 181 1.90 2.94 -8.21
N ILE A 182 2.35 2.23 -9.26
CA ILE A 182 1.78 2.38 -10.61
C ILE A 182 0.28 2.06 -10.59
N TYR A 183 -0.10 0.97 -9.95
CA TYR A 183 -1.49 0.51 -9.90
C TYR A 183 -2.37 1.51 -9.13
N LEU A 184 -1.89 2.03 -7.99
CA LEU A 184 -2.56 3.08 -7.23
C LEU A 184 -2.72 4.36 -8.05
N VAL A 185 -1.69 4.77 -8.78
CA VAL A 185 -1.75 5.98 -9.63
C VAL A 185 -2.75 5.80 -10.76
N VAL A 186 -2.78 4.63 -11.42
CA VAL A 186 -3.77 4.33 -12.46
C VAL A 186 -5.18 4.34 -11.88
N LEU A 187 -5.41 3.62 -10.76
CA LEU A 187 -6.70 3.60 -10.08
C LEU A 187 -7.15 5.01 -9.66
N TYR A 188 -6.31 5.77 -8.96
CA TYR A 188 -6.67 7.09 -8.42
C TYR A 188 -6.81 8.14 -9.51
N THR A 189 -6.05 8.06 -10.61
CA THR A 189 -6.24 8.93 -11.77
C THR A 189 -7.62 8.69 -12.35
N SER A 190 -7.99 7.41 -12.50
CA SER A 190 -9.27 7.01 -13.08
C SER A 190 -10.45 7.41 -12.20
N LEU A 191 -10.38 7.16 -10.89
CA LEU A 191 -11.41 7.58 -9.93
C LEU A 191 -11.55 9.11 -9.86
N SER A 192 -10.42 9.83 -9.80
CA SER A 192 -10.40 11.30 -9.82
C SER A 192 -11.05 11.86 -11.08
N PHE A 193 -10.71 11.30 -12.26
CA PHE A 193 -11.26 11.70 -13.54
C PHE A 193 -12.77 11.41 -13.67
N LEU A 194 -13.23 10.32 -13.07
CA LEU A 194 -14.64 9.93 -13.04
C LEU A 194 -15.45 10.63 -11.93
N GLY A 195 -14.81 11.46 -11.10
CA GLY A 195 -15.47 12.11 -9.95
C GLY A 195 -15.94 11.13 -8.87
N LYS A 196 -15.30 9.96 -8.77
CA LYS A 196 -15.62 8.92 -7.77
C LYS A 196 -14.79 9.10 -6.51
N GLU A 197 -15.36 8.68 -5.38
CA GLU A 197 -14.64 8.66 -4.11
C GLU A 197 -13.48 7.66 -4.17
N ARG A 198 -12.43 7.96 -3.40
CA ARG A 198 -11.24 7.10 -3.32
C ARG A 198 -11.46 6.07 -2.23
N PRO A 199 -11.09 4.80 -2.45
CA PRO A 199 -11.19 3.79 -1.41
C PRO A 199 -10.21 4.09 -0.26
N LYS A 200 -10.60 3.75 0.97
CA LYS A 200 -9.66 3.66 2.11
C LYS A 200 -8.52 2.69 1.77
N ILE A 201 -7.34 2.93 2.35
CA ILE A 201 -6.15 2.12 2.07
C ILE A 201 -6.13 0.94 3.04
N PRO A 202 -6.13 -0.31 2.55
CA PRO A 202 -5.96 -1.47 3.41
C PRO A 202 -4.60 -1.42 4.07
N VAL A 203 -4.58 -1.69 5.36
CA VAL A 203 -3.33 -1.87 6.08
C VAL A 203 -3.32 -3.17 6.85
N THR A 204 -2.11 -3.64 7.10
CA THR A 204 -1.88 -4.70 8.07
C THR A 204 -1.26 -4.08 9.31
N HIS A 205 -1.76 -4.49 10.47
CA HIS A 205 -1.29 -4.05 11.78
C HIS A 205 -0.52 -5.19 12.45
N PRO A 206 0.74 -5.48 12.05
CA PRO A 206 1.51 -6.55 12.69
C PRO A 206 1.60 -6.31 14.21
N ARG A 207 1.14 -7.29 15.01
CA ARG A 207 1.20 -7.20 16.47
C ARG A 207 2.66 -7.17 16.92
N GLY A 208 3.05 -6.26 17.82
CA GLY A 208 4.44 -6.27 18.32
C GLY A 208 5.47 -5.85 17.26
N GLY A 209 5.03 -5.53 16.04
CA GLY A 209 5.68 -4.56 15.18
C GLY A 209 5.55 -3.15 15.75
N GLY A 210 5.74 -2.98 17.07
CA GLY A 210 6.29 -1.74 17.56
C GLY A 210 7.54 -1.56 16.73
N ASP A 211 7.44 -0.62 15.80
CA ASP A 211 8.37 -0.50 14.70
C ASP A 211 9.78 -0.65 15.26
N ALA A 212 10.74 -1.10 14.45
CA ALA A 212 12.11 -0.71 14.73
C ALA A 212 12.25 0.84 14.87
N SER A 213 11.20 1.63 14.56
CA SER A 213 10.99 3.05 14.89
C SER A 213 10.71 3.35 16.36
N ASN A 214 10.29 2.41 17.21
CA ASN A 214 10.12 2.60 18.66
C ASN A 214 11.35 2.17 19.47
N ASP A 215 12.39 1.63 18.82
CA ASP A 215 13.68 1.41 19.47
C ASP A 215 14.23 2.76 19.98
N PRO A 216 14.44 2.90 21.31
CA PRO A 216 14.95 4.15 21.89
C PRO A 216 16.25 4.62 21.26
N GLN A 217 17.15 3.71 20.89
CA GLN A 217 18.43 4.07 20.25
C GLN A 217 18.21 4.66 18.87
N ARG A 218 17.39 4.01 18.03
CA ARG A 218 17.03 4.53 16.71
C ARG A 218 16.28 5.86 16.80
N LEU A 219 15.36 6.02 17.75
CA LEU A 219 14.65 7.29 17.96
C LEU A 219 15.60 8.41 18.36
N GLN A 220 16.54 8.12 19.26
CA GLN A 220 17.56 9.09 19.68
C GLN A 220 18.47 9.46 18.50
N PHE A 221 18.92 8.49 17.72
CA PHE A 221 19.71 8.72 16.52
C PHE A 221 18.96 9.58 15.50
N GLN A 222 17.70 9.28 15.21
CA GLN A 222 16.87 10.07 14.30
C GLN A 222 16.68 11.51 14.78
N LYS A 223 16.45 11.69 16.09
CA LYS A 223 16.30 13.00 16.71
C LYS A 223 17.59 13.82 16.61
N GLU A 224 18.73 13.20 16.89
CA GLU A 224 20.03 13.86 16.83
C GLU A 224 20.43 14.21 15.39
N ASN A 225 20.25 13.27 14.45
CA ASN A 225 20.51 13.52 13.03
C ASN A 225 19.67 14.69 12.49
N ARG A 226 18.38 14.77 12.86
CA ARG A 226 17.53 15.91 12.49
C ARG A 226 18.01 17.22 13.10
N ARG A 227 18.47 17.21 14.35
CA ARG A 227 19.02 18.40 15.03
C ARG A 227 20.30 18.87 14.35
N GLN A 228 21.16 17.94 13.92
CA GLN A 228 22.38 18.26 13.19
C GLN A 228 22.08 18.84 11.80
N LEU A 229 21.11 18.26 11.09
CA LEU A 229 20.77 18.67 9.73
C LEU A 229 20.01 20.00 9.67
N TYR A 230 19.03 20.20 10.55
CA TYR A 230 18.09 21.33 10.48
C TYR A 230 18.26 22.36 11.60
N GLY A 231 19.08 22.07 12.61
CA GLY A 231 19.12 22.82 13.86
C GLY A 231 17.96 22.48 14.81
N PRO A 232 18.04 22.87 16.10
CA PRO A 232 17.09 22.41 17.12
C PRO A 232 15.63 22.86 16.91
N SER A 233 15.42 24.08 16.42
CA SER A 233 14.07 24.65 16.22
C SER A 233 13.33 23.95 15.09
N LEU A 234 13.92 23.95 13.89
CA LEU A 234 13.32 23.35 12.71
C LEU A 234 13.17 21.82 12.86
N ALA A 235 14.12 21.14 13.52
CA ALA A 235 13.99 19.72 13.82
C ALA A 235 12.73 19.39 14.65
N LYS A 236 12.39 20.25 15.64
CA LYS A 236 11.19 20.08 16.47
C LYS A 236 9.92 20.25 15.65
N GLU A 237 9.89 21.23 14.75
CA GLU A 237 8.78 21.48 13.84
C GLU A 237 8.57 20.31 12.88
N VAL A 238 9.62 19.85 12.20
CA VAL A 238 9.54 18.68 11.30
C VAL A 238 9.07 17.43 12.04
N THR A 239 9.53 17.18 13.27
CA THR A 239 9.00 16.07 14.07
C THR A 239 7.52 16.22 14.41
N ARG A 240 7.03 17.44 14.66
CA ARG A 240 5.61 17.70 14.91
C ARG A 240 4.78 17.44 13.66
N GLU A 241 5.22 17.93 12.50
CA GLU A 241 4.58 17.71 11.20
C GLU A 241 4.52 16.22 10.85
N ASP A 242 5.62 15.49 11.04
CA ASP A 242 5.67 14.05 10.81
C ASP A 242 4.65 13.28 11.64
N LYS A 243 4.50 13.66 12.92
CA LYS A 243 3.52 13.06 13.82
C LYS A 243 2.09 13.38 13.40
N ALA A 244 1.82 14.62 13.00
CA ALA A 244 0.51 15.02 12.50
C ALA A 244 0.16 14.24 11.21
N ALA A 245 1.08 14.18 10.25
CA ALA A 245 0.89 13.43 9.02
C ALA A 245 0.76 11.92 9.27
N ALA A 246 1.45 11.37 10.27
CA ALA A 246 1.29 9.97 10.66
C ALA A 246 -0.09 9.68 11.25
N LYS A 247 -0.63 10.58 12.08
CA LYS A 247 -2.00 10.47 12.61
C LYS A 247 -3.03 10.55 11.50
N GLU A 248 -2.88 11.47 10.55
CA GLU A 248 -3.80 11.61 9.42
C GLU A 248 -3.81 10.34 8.56
N ARG A 249 -2.63 9.83 8.20
CA ARG A 249 -2.53 8.53 7.51
C ARG A 249 -3.20 7.42 8.29
N GLN A 250 -3.06 7.39 9.62
CA GLN A 250 -3.69 6.37 10.46
C GLN A 250 -5.23 6.42 10.39
N ARG A 251 -5.84 7.58 10.16
CA ARG A 251 -7.29 7.72 9.98
C ARG A 251 -7.79 7.21 8.63
N GLN A 252 -6.96 7.28 7.59
CA GLN A 252 -7.29 6.80 6.24
C GLN A 252 -7.10 5.29 6.04
N ARG A 253 -6.63 4.62 7.08
CA ARG A 253 -6.25 3.23 7.09
C ARG A 253 -7.34 2.40 7.77
N CYS A 254 -7.72 1.29 7.15
CA CYS A 254 -8.62 0.33 7.78
C CYS A 254 -8.17 -1.11 7.51
N ALA A 255 -8.56 -2.03 8.40
CA ALA A 255 -8.38 -3.46 8.16
C ALA A 255 -9.35 -3.95 7.08
N TYR A 256 -8.94 -4.97 6.34
CA TYR A 256 -9.79 -5.62 5.33
C TYR A 256 -9.92 -7.09 5.67
N CYS A 257 -11.15 -7.62 5.64
CA CYS A 257 -11.38 -9.03 5.90
C CYS A 257 -10.58 -9.89 4.92
N THR A 258 -9.76 -10.81 5.43
CA THR A 258 -8.90 -11.68 4.61
C THR A 258 -9.71 -12.59 3.67
N HIS A 259 -10.99 -12.83 3.98
CA HIS A 259 -11.85 -13.67 3.15
C HIS A 259 -12.59 -12.89 2.07
N CYS A 260 -13.43 -11.93 2.48
CA CYS A 260 -14.35 -11.23 1.58
C CYS A 260 -13.83 -9.85 1.14
N SER A 261 -12.71 -9.37 1.67
CA SER A 261 -12.17 -8.03 1.42
C SER A 261 -13.12 -6.88 1.80
N ARG A 262 -14.07 -7.11 2.72
CA ARG A 262 -14.85 -6.02 3.29
C ARG A 262 -13.96 -5.11 4.14
N PRO A 263 -14.00 -3.78 3.97
CA PRO A 263 -13.30 -2.85 4.85
C PRO A 263 -13.96 -2.79 6.23
N GLU A 264 -13.13 -2.66 7.25
CA GLU A 264 -13.53 -2.32 8.62
C GLU A 264 -14.12 -0.92 8.66
N GLN A 265 -15.23 -0.76 9.37
CA GLN A 265 -15.88 0.54 9.62
C GLN A 265 -15.31 1.21 10.86
N ASP A 266 -15.53 2.52 11.02
CA ASP A 266 -14.84 3.31 12.06
C ASP A 266 -15.21 2.90 13.50
N ASP A 267 -16.39 2.30 13.70
CA ASP A 267 -16.90 1.77 14.97
C ASP A 267 -16.73 0.24 15.11
N GLU A 268 -16.11 -0.41 14.13
CA GLU A 268 -15.97 -1.85 14.08
C GLU A 268 -14.51 -2.27 14.32
N LYS A 269 -14.32 -3.44 14.96
CA LYS A 269 -13.02 -4.09 15.06
C LYS A 269 -13.09 -5.53 14.59
N PHE A 270 -12.31 -5.88 13.58
CA PHE A 270 -12.25 -7.24 13.06
C PHE A 270 -11.52 -8.19 14.01
N PRO A 271 -12.08 -9.38 14.35
CA PRO A 271 -11.33 -10.41 15.03
C PRO A 271 -10.14 -10.90 14.19
N HIS A 272 -9.06 -11.30 14.87
CA HIS A 272 -7.85 -11.82 14.24
C HIS A 272 -7.66 -13.31 14.51
N CYS A 273 -6.92 -14.00 13.64
CA CYS A 273 -6.49 -15.36 13.93
C CYS A 273 -5.51 -15.39 15.13
N GLY A 274 -5.96 -15.92 16.27
CA GLY A 274 -5.16 -15.97 17.50
C GLY A 274 -3.79 -16.65 17.35
N LYS A 275 -3.67 -17.74 16.58
CA LYS A 275 -2.37 -18.41 16.36
C LYS A 275 -1.39 -17.52 15.58
N CYS A 276 -1.87 -16.89 14.51
CA CYS A 276 -1.06 -15.97 13.72
C CYS A 276 -0.68 -14.72 14.53
N TRP A 277 -1.65 -14.14 15.22
CA TRP A 277 -1.51 -12.93 16.02
C TRP A 277 -0.56 -13.09 17.20
N ASN A 278 -0.71 -14.19 17.96
CA ASN A 278 0.06 -14.43 19.19
C ASN A 278 1.45 -15.02 18.91
N THR A 279 1.57 -15.95 17.96
CA THR A 279 2.82 -16.71 17.77
C THR A 279 3.75 -16.06 16.75
N LEU A 280 3.19 -15.47 15.69
CA LEU A 280 3.98 -14.98 14.55
C LEU A 280 3.86 -13.48 14.36
N GLN A 281 3.16 -12.78 15.26
CA GLN A 281 2.93 -11.35 15.13
C GLN A 281 2.23 -10.98 13.81
N ARG A 282 1.41 -11.93 13.31
CA ARG A 282 0.71 -11.81 12.04
C ARG A 282 -0.72 -11.36 12.21
N ASP A 283 -0.99 -10.20 11.65
CA ASP A 283 -2.31 -9.70 11.36
C ASP A 283 -2.96 -10.49 10.21
N VAL A 284 -4.04 -11.19 10.56
CA VAL A 284 -4.96 -11.84 9.63
C VAL A 284 -6.37 -11.55 10.14
N PRO A 285 -6.94 -10.41 9.75
CA PRO A 285 -8.24 -9.96 10.23
C PRO A 285 -9.37 -10.61 9.44
N TYR A 286 -10.49 -10.84 10.10
CA TYR A 286 -11.73 -11.35 9.53
C TYR A 286 -12.89 -10.54 10.07
N CYS A 287 -13.86 -10.20 9.21
CA CYS A 287 -15.05 -9.49 9.68
C CYS A 287 -15.96 -10.36 10.56
N SER A 288 -15.81 -11.69 10.52
CA SER A 288 -16.63 -12.62 11.28
C SER A 288 -15.96 -14.00 11.42
N ARG A 289 -16.48 -14.83 12.32
CA ARG A 289 -16.00 -16.21 12.52
C ARG A 289 -16.33 -17.11 11.33
N GLU A 290 -17.43 -16.84 10.64
CA GLU A 290 -17.85 -17.52 9.42
C GLU A 290 -16.82 -17.28 8.32
N CYS A 291 -16.43 -16.01 8.11
CA CYS A 291 -15.39 -15.66 7.14
C CYS A 291 -14.04 -16.33 7.46
N GLN A 292 -13.66 -16.36 8.74
CA GLN A 292 -12.46 -17.07 9.17
C GLN A 292 -12.53 -18.57 8.84
N THR A 293 -13.66 -19.21 9.13
CA THR A 293 -13.87 -20.64 8.91
C THR A 293 -13.89 -20.99 7.43
N ALA A 294 -14.59 -20.20 6.62
CA ALA A 294 -14.66 -20.34 5.17
C ALA A 294 -13.28 -20.18 4.52
N ASN A 295 -12.46 -19.24 5.00
CA ASN A 295 -11.10 -19.04 4.50
C ASN A 295 -10.08 -20.04 5.07
N TYR A 296 -10.39 -20.71 6.19
CA TYR A 296 -9.42 -21.53 6.91
C TYR A 296 -8.85 -22.66 6.07
N LYS A 297 -9.70 -23.60 5.63
CA LYS A 297 -9.26 -24.76 4.85
C LYS A 297 -8.66 -24.39 3.48
N PRO A 298 -9.28 -23.52 2.66
CA PRO A 298 -8.81 -23.31 1.30
C PRO A 298 -7.55 -22.44 1.21
N LEU A 299 -7.30 -21.56 2.18
CA LEU A 299 -6.18 -20.62 2.11
C LEU A 299 -5.38 -20.53 3.41
N HIS A 300 -6.01 -20.14 4.52
CA HIS A 300 -5.27 -19.72 5.72
C HIS A 300 -4.48 -20.87 6.38
N LYS A 301 -4.98 -22.11 6.33
CA LYS A 301 -4.30 -23.29 6.90
C LYS A 301 -2.90 -23.47 6.35
N ALA A 302 -2.65 -23.07 5.09
CA ALA A 302 -1.33 -23.15 4.49
C ALA A 302 -0.29 -22.30 5.24
N ILE A 303 -0.70 -21.16 5.81
CA ILE A 303 0.19 -20.17 6.43
C ILE A 303 0.04 -20.06 7.96
N CYS A 304 -0.98 -20.69 8.54
CA CYS A 304 -1.35 -20.54 9.95
C CYS A 304 -0.29 -21.11 10.90
N GLY A 305 0.45 -20.23 11.58
CA GLY A 305 1.49 -20.63 12.52
C GLY A 305 2.74 -21.23 11.86
N LYS A 306 3.00 -20.93 10.58
CA LYS A 306 4.22 -21.35 9.85
C LYS A 306 5.02 -20.16 9.36
N ALA A 307 6.35 -20.23 9.37
CA ALA A 307 7.20 -19.25 8.67
C ALA A 307 6.84 -19.21 7.17
N LEU A 308 6.98 -18.05 6.52
CA LEU A 308 6.75 -17.90 5.08
C LEU A 308 8.09 -17.76 4.37
N ASP A 309 8.29 -18.57 3.34
CA ASP A 309 9.27 -18.31 2.30
C ASP A 309 8.62 -17.55 1.13
N LEU A 310 9.44 -17.15 0.15
CA LEU A 310 8.97 -16.38 -1.01
C LEU A 310 7.93 -17.15 -1.85
N ASP A 311 8.15 -18.44 -2.07
CA ASP A 311 7.29 -19.26 -2.91
C ASP A 311 5.91 -19.47 -2.27
N THR A 312 5.89 -19.68 -0.95
CA THR A 312 4.66 -19.77 -0.15
C THR A 312 3.94 -18.43 -0.12
N ALA A 313 4.68 -17.31 0.00
CA ALA A 313 4.11 -15.97 -0.05
C ALA A 313 3.42 -15.66 -1.39
N VAL A 314 4.08 -15.99 -2.51
CA VAL A 314 3.51 -15.86 -3.87
C VAL A 314 2.28 -16.75 -4.01
N SER A 315 2.39 -18.03 -3.64
CA SER A 315 1.30 -19.00 -3.75
C SER A 315 0.09 -18.59 -2.91
N PHE A 316 0.30 -18.07 -1.70
CA PHE A 316 -0.77 -17.56 -0.84
C PHE A 316 -1.50 -16.39 -1.50
N ALA A 317 -0.77 -15.38 -1.99
CA ALA A 317 -1.39 -14.23 -2.63
C ALA A 317 -2.21 -14.63 -3.88
N MET A 318 -1.67 -15.54 -4.70
CA MET A 318 -2.35 -16.04 -5.90
C MET A 318 -3.63 -16.82 -5.59
N ASN A 319 -3.53 -17.77 -4.65
CA ASN A 319 -4.69 -18.58 -4.25
C ASN A 319 -5.77 -17.71 -3.60
N GLY A 320 -5.40 -16.65 -2.88
CA GLY A 320 -6.35 -15.69 -2.33
C GLY A 320 -7.23 -15.06 -3.41
N VAL A 321 -6.63 -14.63 -4.53
CA VAL A 321 -7.38 -14.05 -5.66
C VAL A 321 -8.30 -15.07 -6.32
N ILE A 322 -7.81 -16.29 -6.56
CA ILE A 322 -8.59 -17.36 -7.19
C ILE A 322 -9.81 -17.71 -6.34
N ILE A 323 -9.60 -17.93 -5.03
CA ILE A 323 -10.66 -18.29 -4.09
C ILE A 323 -11.67 -17.15 -3.97
N HIS A 324 -11.22 -15.90 -3.91
CA HIS A 324 -12.13 -14.76 -3.84
C HIS A 324 -12.97 -14.64 -5.12
N ARG A 325 -12.40 -14.88 -6.31
CA ARG A 325 -13.14 -14.86 -7.57
C ARG A 325 -14.20 -15.97 -7.61
N ALA A 326 -13.82 -17.18 -7.17
CA ALA A 326 -14.76 -18.30 -7.07
C ALA A 326 -15.86 -18.03 -6.02
N TYR A 327 -15.53 -17.40 -4.90
CA TYR A 327 -16.51 -17.01 -3.89
C TYR A 327 -17.53 -16.03 -4.46
N LEU A 328 -17.09 -14.97 -5.12
CA LEU A 328 -18.00 -14.02 -5.74
C LEU A 328 -18.88 -14.66 -6.82
N ALA A 329 -18.31 -15.52 -7.67
CA ALA A 329 -19.07 -16.22 -8.70
C ALA A 329 -20.14 -17.18 -8.13
N ASN A 330 -19.99 -17.66 -6.90
CA ASN A 330 -20.93 -18.58 -6.26
C ASN A 330 -21.95 -17.87 -5.35
N VAL A 331 -21.61 -16.71 -4.81
CA VAL A 331 -22.43 -16.00 -3.81
C VAL A 331 -23.21 -14.85 -4.42
N CYS A 332 -22.73 -14.32 -5.54
CA CYS A 332 -23.36 -13.22 -6.26
C CYS A 332 -23.74 -13.72 -7.65
N ASP A 333 -24.98 -13.46 -8.10
CA ASP A 333 -25.23 -13.46 -9.54
C ASP A 333 -24.36 -12.38 -10.22
N GLU A 334 -24.24 -12.42 -11.55
CA GLU A 334 -23.33 -11.54 -12.28
C GLU A 334 -23.61 -10.05 -11.97
N GLU A 335 -24.90 -9.70 -11.84
CA GLU A 335 -25.37 -8.36 -11.48
C GLU A 335 -24.99 -7.96 -10.03
N GLN A 336 -25.12 -8.88 -9.06
CA GLN A 336 -24.69 -8.69 -7.68
C GLN A 336 -23.17 -8.61 -7.52
N MET A 337 -22.39 -9.26 -8.40
CA MET A 337 -20.93 -9.16 -8.38
C MET A 337 -20.49 -7.76 -8.82
N TYR A 338 -21.12 -7.24 -9.87
CA TYR A 338 -20.91 -5.87 -10.32
C TYR A 338 -21.41 -4.86 -9.28
N ASP A 339 -22.56 -5.12 -8.66
CA ASP A 339 -23.04 -4.32 -7.55
C ASP A 339 -22.12 -4.40 -6.33
N TYR A 340 -21.51 -5.53 -6.02
CA TYR A 340 -20.53 -5.66 -4.94
C TYR A 340 -19.26 -4.86 -5.24
N LEU A 341 -18.76 -4.92 -6.47
CA LEU A 341 -17.60 -4.13 -6.91
C LEU A 341 -17.94 -2.63 -6.95
N ARG A 342 -19.13 -2.28 -7.41
CA ARG A 342 -19.70 -0.93 -7.42
C ARG A 342 -19.88 -0.40 -6.00
N ILE A 343 -20.51 -1.15 -5.11
CA ILE A 343 -20.64 -0.89 -3.67
C ILE A 343 -19.27 -0.76 -3.00
N SER A 344 -18.31 -1.61 -3.35
CA SER A 344 -16.93 -1.47 -2.84
C SER A 344 -16.22 -0.20 -3.33
N LEU A 345 -16.75 0.45 -4.37
CA LEU A 345 -16.33 1.75 -4.89
C LEU A 345 -17.26 2.91 -4.44
N GLU A 346 -18.49 2.62 -4.01
CA GLU A 346 -19.55 3.61 -3.72
C GLU A 346 -19.97 3.69 -2.23
N ASN A 347 -19.66 2.69 -1.39
CA ASN A 347 -19.95 2.69 0.04
C ASN A 347 -18.70 3.00 0.87
N VAL A 348 -18.44 4.30 1.06
CA VAL A 348 -17.87 4.83 2.30
C VAL A 348 -18.89 5.82 2.85
N PRO A 349 -19.54 5.55 3.99
CA PRO A 349 -20.54 6.47 4.51
C PRO A 349 -19.87 7.74 5.06
N PHE A 350 -20.43 8.87 4.65
CA PHE A 350 -20.21 10.19 5.24
C PHE A 350 -20.65 10.20 6.71
N ALA A 351 -19.77 10.67 7.59
CA ALA A 351 -20.14 11.28 8.86
C ALA A 351 -19.45 12.64 8.98
N ILE A 352 -20.15 13.71 8.58
CA ILE A 352 -19.88 15.05 9.11
C ILE A 352 -20.52 15.06 10.49
N GLY A 353 -19.71 14.85 11.53
CA GLY A 353 -20.11 14.98 12.93
C GLY A 353 -19.33 16.13 13.56
N GLU A 354 -20.05 17.20 13.87
CA GLU A 354 -19.56 18.36 14.62
C GLU A 354 -18.84 17.93 15.91
N GLU A 355 -17.67 18.51 16.15
CA GLU A 355 -16.92 18.36 17.39
C GLU A 355 -17.73 18.88 18.58
N LYS A 356 -18.16 17.98 19.48
CA LYS A 356 -18.37 18.32 20.88
C LYS A 356 -17.19 17.80 21.68
N GLY A 357 -16.41 18.75 22.21
CA GLY A 357 -15.35 18.49 23.16
C GLY A 357 -15.86 17.76 24.40
N GLY A 358 -15.07 16.82 24.90
CA GLY A 358 -15.39 16.10 26.13
C GLY A 358 -14.30 15.13 26.56
N ASN A 359 -13.48 15.59 27.50
CA ASN A 359 -12.72 14.90 28.55
C ASN A 359 -12.08 13.52 28.29
N GLU A 360 -10.76 13.51 28.55
CA GLU A 360 -9.95 12.36 28.89
C GLU A 360 -10.60 11.54 30.01
N SER A 361 -10.91 10.26 29.73
CA SER A 361 -11.14 9.24 30.74
C SER A 361 -10.37 7.98 30.36
N GLU A 362 -9.78 7.34 31.37
CA GLU A 362 -8.90 6.18 31.28
C GLU A 362 -9.59 5.00 30.58
N ALA A 363 -9.04 4.58 29.44
CA ALA A 363 -9.50 3.39 28.73
C ALA A 363 -9.00 2.13 29.44
N GLN A 364 -9.95 1.33 29.96
CA GLN A 364 -9.72 -0.04 30.43
C GLN A 364 -9.36 -0.96 29.26
N ASP A 365 -8.43 -1.89 29.51
CA ASP A 365 -7.96 -2.92 28.56
C ASP A 365 -9.09 -3.94 28.26
N PRO A 366 -9.57 -4.03 27.00
CA PRO A 366 -10.67 -4.92 26.63
C PRO A 366 -10.26 -6.40 26.45
N TYR A 367 -9.02 -6.80 26.79
CA TYR A 367 -8.52 -8.17 26.54
C TYR A 367 -8.50 -9.12 27.76
N LYS A 368 -9.21 -8.81 28.85
CA LYS A 368 -9.48 -9.81 29.89
C LYS A 368 -10.66 -10.70 29.47
N PHE A 369 -10.36 -11.78 28.75
CA PHE A 369 -11.26 -12.92 28.63
C PHE A 369 -10.88 -13.99 29.65
N ASP A 370 -11.85 -14.36 30.49
CA ASP A 370 -11.79 -15.44 31.46
C ASP A 370 -11.38 -16.75 30.77
N ARG A 371 -10.28 -17.33 31.26
CA ARG A 371 -9.96 -18.74 31.07
C ARG A 371 -10.52 -19.47 32.27
N ASP A 372 -11.75 -19.95 32.17
CA ASP A 372 -12.24 -21.10 32.94
C ASP A 372 -13.59 -21.49 32.36
N GLU A 373 -13.60 -22.55 31.53
CA GLU A 373 -14.67 -23.55 31.38
C GLU A 373 -14.43 -24.36 30.09
N ALA A 374 -13.58 -25.38 30.22
CA ALA A 374 -13.65 -26.59 29.41
C ALA A 374 -13.07 -27.74 30.25
N ARG A 375 -13.94 -28.39 31.02
CA ARG A 375 -13.78 -29.77 31.48
C ARG A 375 -14.84 -30.63 30.83
#